data_AF-A0A074W5K2-F1
#
_entry.id   AF-A0A074W5K2-F1
#
_cell.length_a   1.000
_cell.length_b   1.000
_cell.length_c   1.000
_cell.angle_alpha   90.00
_cell.angle_beta   90.00
_cell.angle_gamma   90.00
#
_symmetry.space_group_name_H-M   'P 1'
#
loop_
_entity.id
_entity.type
_entity.pdbx_description
1 polymer ?
#
loop_
_entity_poly.entity_id
_entity_poly.type
_entity_poly.pdbx_seq_one_letter_code
_entity_poly.pdbx_strand_id
1 'polypeptide(L)'
;MWAGPVTDPSPANHPTGFINTLTQGGLGQCLPVGTVTRPADSAGSFGTTIDLVWATGDIQRRLCECKTRSDLEAESDHVPIETTIRMETPQTPQERRRKYKDMVIAKFRKHMQENPLGETVLNSIA
;
A
#
# COMPACT_ATOMS: atom_id res chain seq x y z
N MET A 1 -19.37 -8.69 4.33
CA MET A 1 -19.35 -8.91 2.87
C MET A 1 -19.76 -7.59 2.22
N TRP A 2 -18.87 -6.90 1.50
CA TRP A 2 -19.19 -5.61 0.89
C TRP A 2 -20.01 -5.86 -0.38
N ALA A 3 -21.26 -5.39 -0.43
CA ALA A 3 -22.17 -5.61 -1.55
C ALA A 3 -22.26 -4.43 -2.54
N GLY A 4 -21.54 -3.32 -2.29
CA GLY A 4 -21.47 -2.16 -3.18
C GLY A 4 -22.82 -1.60 -3.65
N PRO A 5 -22.84 -0.59 -4.53
CA PRO A 5 -24.05 -0.18 -5.21
C PRO A 5 -24.42 -1.22 -6.27
N VAL A 6 -25.67 -1.71 -6.23
CA VAL A 6 -26.23 -2.60 -7.26
C VAL A 6 -26.53 -1.77 -8.50
N THR A 7 -25.54 -1.60 -9.38
CA THR A 7 -25.80 -1.23 -10.77
C THR A 7 -25.79 -2.53 -11.55
N ASP A 8 -26.96 -3.02 -11.96
CA ASP A 8 -27.13 -4.29 -12.66
C ASP A 8 -26.41 -4.26 -14.03
N PRO A 9 -25.18 -4.84 -14.17
CA PRO A 9 -24.50 -4.89 -15.45
C PRO A 9 -24.87 -6.21 -16.12
N SER A 10 -25.18 -6.20 -17.41
CA SER A 10 -25.28 -7.42 -18.22
C SER A 10 -24.16 -8.43 -17.86
N PRO A 11 -24.44 -9.74 -17.77
CA PRO A 11 -23.47 -10.77 -17.37
C PRO A 11 -22.13 -10.72 -18.11
N ALA A 12 -22.13 -10.24 -19.35
CA ALA A 12 -20.96 -10.06 -20.19
C ALA A 12 -19.97 -8.99 -19.68
N ASN A 13 -20.38 -8.11 -18.76
CA ASN A 13 -19.61 -6.95 -18.32
C ASN A 13 -19.07 -7.08 -16.89
N HIS A 14 -19.34 -8.17 -16.16
CA HIS A 14 -18.92 -8.30 -14.75
C HIS A 14 -17.40 -8.20 -14.54
N PRO A 15 -16.54 -8.89 -15.31
CA PRO A 15 -15.09 -8.80 -15.10
C PRO A 15 -14.56 -7.39 -15.37
N THR A 16 -15.04 -6.77 -16.44
CA THR A 16 -14.66 -5.41 -16.83
C THR A 16 -15.12 -4.38 -15.80
N GLY A 17 -16.35 -4.50 -15.31
CA GLY A 17 -16.89 -3.63 -14.27
C GLY A 17 -16.10 -3.73 -12.98
N PHE A 18 -15.79 -4.95 -12.53
CA PHE A 18 -14.99 -5.20 -11.35
C PHE A 18 -13.58 -4.58 -11.46
N ILE A 19 -12.86 -4.84 -12.56
CA ILE A 19 -11.52 -4.29 -12.80
C ILE A 19 -11.56 -2.76 -12.82
N ASN A 20 -12.57 -2.17 -13.49
CA ASN A 20 -12.74 -0.73 -13.54
C ASN A 20 -12.95 -0.13 -12.15
N THR A 21 -13.78 -0.75 -11.30
CA THR A 21 -14.01 -0.29 -9.93
C THR A 21 -12.72 -0.31 -9.10
N LEU A 22 -11.95 -1.39 -9.17
CA LEU A 22 -10.69 -1.50 -8.43
C LEU A 22 -9.65 -0.49 -8.92
N THR A 23 -9.52 -0.35 -10.24
CA THR A 23 -8.57 0.59 -10.84
C THR A 23 -8.94 2.04 -10.53
N GLN A 24 -10.23 2.40 -10.60
CA GLN A 24 -10.72 3.73 -10.21
C GLN A 24 -10.51 4.01 -8.72
N GLY A 25 -10.58 2.97 -7.88
CA GLY A 25 -10.24 3.04 -6.46
C GLY A 25 -8.74 3.13 -6.16
N GLY A 26 -7.88 3.19 -7.18
CA GLY A 26 -6.43 3.26 -7.02
C GLY A 26 -5.79 1.95 -6.55
N LEU A 27 -6.46 0.80 -6.75
CA LEU A 27 -5.89 -0.51 -6.49
C LEU A 27 -5.22 -1.05 -7.74
N GLY A 28 -4.01 -1.59 -7.57
CA GLY A 28 -3.30 -2.35 -8.58
C GLY A 28 -3.30 -3.84 -8.26
N GLN A 29 -3.33 -4.68 -9.29
CA GLN A 29 -3.23 -6.12 -9.15
C GLN A 29 -1.82 -6.52 -8.69
N CYS A 30 -1.75 -7.39 -7.69
CA CYS A 30 -0.50 -7.84 -7.06
C CYS A 30 -0.11 -9.26 -7.51
N LEU A 31 -1.10 -10.15 -7.67
CA LEU A 31 -0.87 -11.48 -8.23
C LEU A 31 -0.72 -11.36 -9.76
N PRO A 32 0.29 -12.00 -10.39
CA PRO A 32 0.49 -11.89 -11.84
C PRO A 32 -0.78 -12.23 -12.63
N VAL A 33 -1.06 -11.43 -13.68
CA VAL A 33 -2.23 -11.62 -14.53
C VAL A 33 -2.18 -13.01 -15.17
N GLY A 34 -3.32 -13.72 -15.17
CA GLY A 34 -3.40 -15.06 -15.73
C GLY A 34 -2.95 -16.18 -14.80
N THR A 35 -2.57 -15.88 -13.56
CA THR A 35 -2.23 -16.92 -12.57
C THR A 35 -3.44 -17.82 -12.32
N VAL A 36 -3.30 -19.10 -12.63
CA VAL A 36 -4.32 -20.12 -12.36
C VAL A 36 -4.33 -20.40 -10.86
N THR A 37 -5.49 -20.19 -10.25
CA THR A 37 -5.72 -20.40 -8.81
C THR A 37 -6.71 -21.52 -8.56
N ARG A 38 -7.41 -21.97 -9.60
CA ARG A 38 -8.24 -23.18 -9.59
C ARG A 38 -7.85 -24.03 -10.81
N PRO A 39 -7.06 -25.10 -10.62
CA PRO A 39 -6.63 -25.95 -11.72
C PRO A 39 -7.82 -26.62 -12.43
N ALA A 40 -7.56 -27.10 -13.65
CA ALA A 40 -8.50 -27.95 -14.37
C ALA A 40 -8.84 -29.19 -13.53
N ASP A 41 -10.10 -29.57 -13.47
CA ASP A 41 -10.47 -30.90 -13.02
C ASP A 41 -10.08 -31.96 -14.05
N SER A 42 -10.00 -33.22 -13.61
CA SER A 42 -9.68 -34.38 -14.45
C SER A 42 -10.65 -34.61 -15.61
N ALA A 43 -11.76 -33.85 -15.67
CA ALA A 43 -12.85 -34.01 -16.63
C ALA A 43 -12.74 -33.06 -17.85
N GLY A 44 -11.60 -32.37 -18.02
CA GLY A 44 -11.33 -31.57 -19.21
C GLY A 44 -11.84 -30.12 -19.13
N SER A 45 -12.08 -29.62 -17.92
CA SER A 45 -12.27 -28.18 -17.71
C SER A 45 -10.96 -27.41 -17.89
N PHE A 46 -11.05 -26.12 -18.20
CA PHE A 46 -9.87 -25.24 -18.21
C PHE A 46 -9.66 -24.66 -16.80
N GLY A 47 -8.40 -24.53 -16.38
CA GLY A 47 -8.08 -23.85 -15.13
C GLY A 47 -8.53 -22.39 -15.14
N THR A 48 -8.94 -21.87 -13.98
CA THR A 48 -9.47 -20.51 -13.82
C THR A 48 -8.59 -19.65 -12.91
N THR A 49 -8.72 -18.33 -13.05
CA THR A 49 -7.88 -17.30 -12.41
C THR A 49 -8.71 -16.38 -11.52
N ILE A 50 -9.72 -16.93 -10.85
CA ILE A 50 -10.77 -16.15 -10.19
C ILE A 50 -10.34 -15.55 -8.84
N ASP A 51 -9.29 -16.11 -8.24
CA ASP A 51 -8.73 -15.57 -6.99
C ASP A 51 -7.68 -14.51 -7.34
N LEU A 52 -7.92 -13.29 -6.87
CA LEU A 52 -7.12 -12.12 -7.22
C LEU A 52 -6.64 -11.41 -5.96
N VAL A 53 -5.46 -10.80 -6.05
CA VAL A 53 -4.91 -9.94 -4.98
C VAL A 53 -4.76 -8.54 -5.53
N TRP A 54 -5.34 -7.56 -4.83
CA TRP A 54 -5.31 -6.15 -5.19
C TRP A 54 -4.90 -5.32 -3.98
N ALA A 55 -4.10 -4.28 -4.20
CA ALA A 55 -3.66 -3.40 -3.13
C ALA A 55 -3.48 -1.97 -3.63
N THR A 56 -3.61 -1.01 -2.71
CA THR A 56 -3.27 0.39 -3.00
C THR A 56 -1.77 0.53 -3.29
N GLY A 57 -1.39 1.58 -4.01
CA GLY A 57 0.01 1.81 -4.39
C GLY A 57 1.00 1.78 -3.21
N ASP A 58 0.59 2.25 -2.03
CA ASP A 58 1.43 2.24 -0.82
C ASP A 58 1.75 0.83 -0.32
N ILE A 59 0.77 -0.08 -0.39
CA ILE A 59 0.95 -1.47 -0.03
C ILE A 59 1.73 -2.21 -1.12
N GLN A 60 1.46 -1.92 -2.40
CA GLN A 60 2.22 -2.50 -3.51
C GLN A 60 3.72 -2.18 -3.41
N ARG A 61 4.09 -0.96 -3.00
CA ARG A 61 5.50 -0.60 -2.76
C ARG A 61 6.17 -1.37 -1.62
N ARG A 62 5.38 -1.96 -0.72
CA ARG A 62 5.84 -2.80 0.40
C ARG A 62 5.71 -4.29 0.10
N LEU A 63 5.13 -4.66 -1.02
CA LEU A 63 4.96 -6.04 -1.44
C LEU A 63 6.34 -6.64 -1.72
N CYS A 64 6.68 -7.70 -0.98
CA CYS A 64 7.90 -8.47 -1.22
C CYS A 64 7.64 -9.58 -2.23
N GLU A 65 6.49 -10.26 -2.13
CA GLU A 65 6.11 -11.36 -3.01
C GLU A 65 4.59 -11.56 -3.03
N CYS A 66 4.04 -11.99 -4.17
CA CYS A 66 2.67 -12.46 -4.31
C CYS A 66 2.64 -13.61 -5.33
N LYS A 67 2.38 -14.83 -4.87
CA LYS A 67 2.45 -16.05 -5.70
C LYS A 67 1.52 -17.14 -5.19
N THR A 68 1.25 -18.15 -6.01
CA THR A 68 0.56 -19.36 -5.57
C THR A 68 1.50 -20.31 -4.81
N ARG A 69 0.94 -21.13 -3.93
CA ARG A 69 1.63 -22.12 -3.10
C ARG A 69 0.95 -23.48 -3.21
N SER A 70 1.21 -24.19 -4.30
CA SER A 70 0.67 -25.55 -4.54
C SER A 70 1.19 -26.58 -3.54
N ASP A 71 2.31 -26.31 -2.87
CA ASP A 71 2.84 -27.12 -1.78
C ASP A 71 2.03 -27.02 -0.47
N LEU A 72 1.14 -26.02 -0.36
CA LEU A 72 0.22 -25.84 0.77
C LEU A 72 -1.22 -26.27 0.43
N GLU A 73 -1.41 -26.91 -0.72
CA GLU A 73 -2.71 -27.43 -1.14
C GLU A 73 -3.18 -28.54 -0.17
N ALA A 74 -4.44 -28.47 0.22
CA ALA A 74 -5.02 -29.29 1.27
C ALA A 74 -6.36 -29.90 0.82
N GLU A 75 -6.34 -30.62 -0.30
CA GLU A 75 -7.49 -31.30 -0.91
C GLU A 75 -8.61 -30.33 -1.33
N SER A 76 -8.26 -29.06 -1.55
CA SER A 76 -9.15 -28.04 -2.10
C SER A 76 -8.99 -28.01 -3.62
N ASP A 77 -10.06 -27.71 -4.35
CA ASP A 77 -9.97 -27.44 -5.78
C ASP A 77 -9.25 -26.09 -6.08
N HIS A 78 -8.88 -25.31 -5.06
CA HIS A 78 -8.13 -24.07 -5.17
C HIS A 78 -6.69 -24.19 -4.67
N VAL A 79 -5.79 -23.48 -5.35
CA VAL A 79 -4.38 -23.30 -4.96
C VAL A 79 -4.25 -22.06 -4.08
N PRO A 80 -3.69 -22.18 -2.86
CA PRO A 80 -3.46 -21.04 -1.97
C PRO A 80 -2.60 -19.95 -2.60
N ILE A 81 -2.87 -18.69 -2.23
CA ILE A 81 -2.04 -17.53 -2.59
C ILE A 81 -1.29 -17.04 -1.36
N GLU A 82 0.03 -16.93 -1.45
CA GLU A 82 0.89 -16.28 -0.47
C GLU A 82 1.18 -14.84 -0.89
N THR A 83 0.98 -13.90 0.04
CA THR A 83 1.28 -12.48 -0.15
C THR A 83 2.11 -12.00 1.02
N THR A 84 3.36 -11.60 0.75
CA THR A 84 4.29 -11.13 1.78
C THR A 84 4.45 -9.62 1.68
N ILE A 85 4.14 -8.91 2.78
CA ILE A 85 4.20 -7.45 2.85
C ILE A 85 5.20 -7.04 3.92
N ARG A 86 6.07 -6.09 3.59
CA ARG A 86 7.00 -5.47 4.54
C ARG A 86 6.25 -4.51 5.45
N MET A 87 6.27 -4.79 6.75
CA MET A 87 5.56 -3.99 7.77
C MET A 87 6.39 -2.87 8.39
N GLU A 88 7.65 -2.72 7.97
CA GLU A 88 8.52 -1.67 8.47
C GLU A 88 7.90 -0.29 8.21
N THR A 89 7.56 0.41 9.28
CA THR A 89 7.20 1.82 9.23
C THR A 89 8.52 2.59 9.18
N PRO A 90 8.74 3.47 8.17
CA PRO A 90 9.89 4.36 8.20
C PRO A 90 9.87 5.13 9.53
N GLN A 91 10.90 4.98 10.35
CA GLN A 91 11.05 5.85 11.50
C GLN A 91 11.33 7.24 10.97
N THR A 92 10.33 8.12 11.04
CA THR A 92 10.57 9.54 10.85
C THR A 92 11.60 9.93 11.90
N PRO A 93 12.75 10.52 11.53
CA PRO A 93 13.70 11.04 12.50
C PRO A 93 12.92 11.92 13.46
N GLN A 94 12.98 11.61 14.76
CA GLN A 94 12.29 12.40 15.76
C GLN A 94 12.80 13.83 15.62
N GLU A 95 11.94 14.76 15.18
CA GLU A 95 12.32 16.16 15.11
C GLU A 95 12.83 16.57 16.49
N ARG A 96 14.05 17.12 16.55
CA ARG A 96 14.63 17.63 17.79
C ARG A 96 13.74 18.77 18.28
N ARG A 97 12.76 18.44 19.12
CA ARG A 97 11.94 19.43 19.79
C ARG A 97 12.82 20.21 20.74
N ARG A 98 12.86 21.54 20.56
CA ARG A 98 13.56 22.43 21.49
C ARG A 98 12.93 22.26 22.88
N LYS A 99 13.75 21.98 23.89
CA LYS A 99 13.31 21.89 25.28
C LYS A 99 13.13 23.29 25.87
N TYR A 100 12.07 23.99 25.46
CA TYR A 100 11.77 25.34 25.94
C TYR A 100 11.65 25.41 27.48
N LYS A 101 11.25 24.33 28.14
CA LYS A 101 11.15 24.23 29.60
C LYS A 101 12.50 24.26 30.32
N ASP A 102 13.54 23.72 29.69
CA ASP A 102 14.91 23.69 30.26
C ASP A 102 15.73 24.92 29.83
N MET A 103 15.08 25.89 29.20
CA MET A 103 15.75 27.09 28.72
C MET A 103 16.08 28.02 29.89
N VAL A 104 17.37 28.29 30.08
CA VAL A 104 17.82 29.31 31.01
C VAL A 104 17.53 30.68 30.40
N ILE A 105 16.37 31.26 30.76
CA ILE A 105 15.85 32.52 30.22
C ILE A 105 16.87 33.67 30.32
N ALA A 106 17.68 33.71 31.37
CA ALA A 106 18.73 34.73 31.53
C ALA A 106 19.80 34.67 30.43
N LYS A 107 20.26 33.46 30.07
CA LYS A 107 21.23 33.27 28.99
C LYS A 107 20.61 33.59 27.63
N PHE A 108 19.35 33.22 27.43
CA PHE A 108 18.61 33.54 26.21
C PHE A 108 18.44 35.04 26.01
N ARG A 109 18.03 35.78 27.05
CA ARG A 109 17.90 37.24 27.01
C ARG A 109 19.25 37.93 26.75
N LYS A 110 20.30 37.49 27.43
CA LYS A 110 21.66 38.01 27.21
C LYS A 110 22.09 37.83 25.75
N HIS A 111 21.88 36.63 25.20
CA HIS A 111 22.20 36.35 23.79
C HIS A 111 21.39 37.20 22.80
N MET A 112 20.10 37.43 23.07
CA MET A 112 19.24 38.29 22.24
C MET A 112 19.61 39.78 22.33
N GLN A 113 20.11 40.24 23.48
CA GLN A 113 20.61 41.61 23.66
C GLN A 113 21.97 41.81 22.99
N GLU A 114 22.83 40.78 23.01
CA GLU A 114 24.15 40.78 22.37
C GLU A 114 24.08 40.59 20.85
N ASN A 115 22.99 40.03 20.32
CA ASN A 115 22.82 39.79 18.88
C ASN A 115 21.40 40.20 18.41
N PRO A 116 21.12 41.52 18.30
CA PRO A 116 19.76 42.04 18.11
C PRO A 116 19.20 41.91 16.68
N LEU A 117 19.93 41.35 15.71
CA LEU A 117 19.48 41.19 14.33
C LEU A 117 19.78 39.78 13.80
N GLY A 118 18.75 38.94 13.79
CA GLY A 118 18.69 37.82 12.86
C GLY A 118 18.32 38.36 11.47
N GLU A 119 19.28 38.90 10.73
CA GLU A 119 19.10 39.14 9.30
C GLU A 119 20.10 38.34 8.47
N THR A 120 19.55 37.75 7.41
CA THR A 120 20.20 37.13 6.24
C THR A 120 20.38 35.61 6.25
N VAL A 121 19.29 34.85 6.05
CA VAL A 121 19.22 33.82 4.97
C VAL A 121 17.79 33.78 4.39
N LEU A 122 17.39 34.85 3.69
CA LEU A 122 16.23 34.84 2.77
C LEU A 122 16.64 35.32 1.36
N ASN A 123 17.91 35.13 0.98
CA ASN A 123 18.39 35.38 -0.38
C ASN A 123 19.41 34.31 -0.78
N SER A 124 18.93 33.12 -1.17
CA SER A 124 19.68 32.17 -2.00
C SER A 124 18.82 30.94 -2.35
N ILE A 125 17.68 31.15 -3.00
CA ILE A 125 17.18 30.26 -4.07
C ILE A 125 16.50 31.18 -5.09
N ALA A 126 17.29 31.62 -6.06
CA ALA A 126 16.79 31.94 -7.40
C ALA A 126 16.83 30.64 -8.22
#